data_AF-A0AAW5JY36-F1
#
_entry.id   AF-A0AAW5JY36-F1
#
_cell.length_a   1.000
_cell.length_b   1.000
_cell.length_c   1.000
_cell.angle_alpha   90.00
_cell.angle_beta   90.00
_cell.angle_gamma   90.00
#
_symmetry.space_group_name_H-M   'P 1'
#
loop_
_entity.id
_entity.type
_entity.pdbx_description
1 polymer ?
#
loop_
_entity_poly.entity_id
_entity_poly.type
_entity_poly.pdbx_seq_one_letter_code
_entity_poly.pdbx_strand_id
1 'polypeptide(L)'
;MESIFESKERCCGCRACEAKCPRRAITMASDEEGFLYPRADDKLCVGCGLCVRVCPLRIDGNRKRAISRPSCAECRFTDTSRASDMTIADCFGIEKQAPELYDSRGVSLVIVNTPKGAAMLEAISKDMNISERPEAEITAEQQRLSAPGNFPPERAAFWETLRREGLKAAL
;
A
#
# COMPACT_ATOMS: atom_id res chain seq x y z
N MET A 1 19.76 -3.64 -19.97
CA MET A 1 19.47 -2.39 -19.23
C MET A 1 18.89 -2.77 -17.89
N GLU A 2 19.30 -2.14 -16.79
CA GLU A 2 18.62 -2.32 -15.50
C GLU A 2 17.21 -1.73 -15.60
N SER A 3 16.20 -2.51 -15.24
CA SER A 3 14.83 -2.02 -15.11
C SER A 3 14.78 -0.80 -14.17
N ILE A 4 13.97 0.21 -14.51
CA ILE A 4 13.84 1.45 -13.71
C ILE A 4 13.40 1.11 -12.27
N PHE A 5 12.66 0.02 -12.10
CA PHE A 5 12.21 -0.53 -10.83
C PHE A 5 12.51 -2.03 -10.79
N GLU A 6 12.81 -2.56 -9.61
CA GLU A 6 13.23 -3.98 -9.46
C GLU A 6 12.06 -4.96 -9.62
N SER A 7 10.88 -4.59 -9.15
CA SER A 7 9.64 -5.37 -9.26
C SER A 7 8.43 -4.44 -9.22
N LYS A 8 7.27 -4.89 -9.73
CA LYS A 8 6.06 -4.05 -9.80
C LYS A 8 5.67 -3.51 -8.41
N GLU A 9 5.88 -4.29 -7.36
CA GLU A 9 5.57 -3.94 -5.97
C GLU A 9 6.47 -2.81 -5.44
N ARG A 10 7.65 -2.59 -6.06
CA ARG A 10 8.57 -1.50 -5.75
C ARG A 10 8.37 -0.27 -6.64
N CYS A 11 7.26 -0.17 -7.36
CA CYS A 11 6.88 1.00 -8.13
C CYS A 11 5.48 1.50 -7.72
N CYS A 12 5.39 2.74 -7.22
CA CYS A 12 4.11 3.36 -6.86
C CYS A 12 3.50 4.22 -8.00
N GLY A 13 4.03 4.13 -9.22
CA GLY A 13 3.48 4.85 -10.38
C GLY A 13 3.52 6.39 -10.30
N CYS A 14 4.31 6.97 -9.40
CA CYS A 14 4.31 8.42 -9.10
C CYS A 14 4.85 9.34 -10.22
N ARG A 15 5.34 8.77 -11.33
CA ARG A 15 5.87 9.49 -12.52
C ARG A 15 7.11 10.36 -12.28
N ALA A 16 7.75 10.28 -11.11
CA ALA A 16 8.96 11.04 -10.81
C ALA A 16 10.10 10.77 -11.80
N CYS A 17 10.25 9.52 -12.24
CA CYS A 17 11.24 9.11 -13.22
C CYS A 17 10.99 9.72 -14.62
N GLU A 18 9.74 9.77 -15.08
CA GLU A 18 9.32 10.43 -16.31
C GLU A 18 9.61 11.94 -16.23
N ALA A 19 9.16 12.59 -15.16
CA ALA A 19 9.31 14.03 -14.97
C ALA A 19 10.78 14.49 -14.93
N LYS A 20 11.68 13.68 -14.35
CA LYS A 20 13.09 14.06 -14.22
C LYS A 20 13.96 13.68 -15.42
N CYS A 21 13.45 12.91 -16.38
CA CYS A 21 14.23 12.43 -17.51
C CYS A 21 14.48 13.56 -18.54
N PRO A 22 15.73 14.07 -18.69
CA PRO A 22 16.01 15.21 -19.57
C PRO A 22 15.87 14.86 -21.06
N ARG A 23 15.93 13.58 -21.41
CA ARG A 23 15.80 13.08 -22.78
C ARG A 23 14.38 12.65 -23.14
N ARG A 24 13.43 12.75 -22.19
CA ARG A 24 12.07 12.19 -22.33
C ARG A 24 12.08 10.72 -22.77
N ALA A 25 13.12 9.99 -22.35
CA ALA A 25 13.31 8.58 -22.67
C ALA A 25 12.43 7.66 -21.81
N ILE A 26 11.53 8.21 -20.99
CA ILE A 26 10.67 7.44 -20.07
C ILE A 26 9.24 7.90 -20.32
N THR A 27 8.33 6.94 -20.50
CA THR A 27 6.88 7.16 -20.62
C THR A 27 6.15 6.24 -19.65
N MET A 28 4.97 6.65 -19.17
CA MET A 28 4.13 5.79 -18.33
C MET A 28 3.16 4.97 -19.19
N ALA A 29 3.10 3.65 -18.96
CA ALA A 29 2.15 2.75 -19.59
C ALA A 29 1.37 1.98 -18.53
N SER A 30 0.06 1.84 -18.73
CA SER A 30 -0.77 0.99 -17.89
C SER A 30 -0.52 -0.48 -18.17
N ASP A 31 -0.68 -1.32 -17.16
CA ASP A 31 -0.88 -2.76 -17.34
C ASP A 31 -2.37 -3.10 -17.47
N GLU A 32 -2.69 -4.40 -17.45
CA GLU A 32 -4.05 -4.94 -17.58
C GLU A 32 -4.97 -4.50 -16.43
N GLU A 33 -4.40 -4.22 -15.26
CA GLU A 33 -5.12 -3.76 -14.07
C GLU A 33 -5.26 -2.22 -14.04
N GLY A 34 -4.66 -1.51 -15.00
CA GLY A 34 -4.69 -0.06 -15.10
C GLY A 34 -3.59 0.64 -14.29
N PHE A 35 -2.70 -0.09 -13.63
CA PHE A 35 -1.59 0.49 -12.88
C PHE A 35 -0.50 1.02 -13.82
N LEU A 36 -0.02 2.24 -13.55
CA LEU A 36 0.96 2.91 -14.41
C LEU A 36 2.41 2.55 -14.03
N TYR A 37 3.18 2.07 -15.01
CA TYR A 37 4.60 1.75 -14.87
C TYR A 37 5.46 2.48 -15.91
N PRO A 38 6.70 2.85 -15.56
CA PRO A 38 7.59 3.52 -16.50
C PRO A 38 8.18 2.54 -17.53
N ARG A 39 8.14 2.91 -18.80
CA ARG A 39 8.82 2.26 -19.92
C ARG A 39 9.93 3.14 -20.44
N ALA A 40 11.14 2.59 -20.55
CA ALA A 40 12.30 3.28 -21.10
C ALA A 40 12.39 3.07 -22.62
N ASP A 41 12.74 4.12 -23.35
CA ASP A 41 13.20 4.04 -24.74
C ASP A 41 14.74 4.11 -24.77
N ASP A 42 15.35 2.97 -25.07
CA ASP A 42 16.80 2.78 -25.11
C ASP A 42 17.50 3.68 -26.13
N LYS A 43 16.80 4.10 -27.20
CA LYS A 43 17.36 4.97 -28.23
C LYS A 43 17.52 6.42 -27.75
N LEU A 44 16.66 6.83 -26.81
CA LEU A 44 16.68 8.18 -26.23
C LEU A 44 17.49 8.25 -24.93
N CYS A 45 17.65 7.11 -24.25
CA CYS A 45 18.35 7.01 -22.98
C CYS A 45 19.86 7.23 -23.13
N VAL A 46 20.43 8.03 -22.24
CA VAL A 46 21.88 8.33 -22.19
C VAL A 46 22.54 7.80 -20.91
N GLY A 47 21.87 6.92 -20.16
CA GLY A 47 22.44 6.30 -18.96
C GLY A 47 22.71 7.25 -17.78
N CYS A 48 22.08 8.43 -17.71
CA CYS A 48 22.40 9.45 -16.71
C CYS A 48 22.03 9.10 -15.24
N GLY A 49 21.23 8.05 -15.02
CA GLY A 49 20.81 7.57 -13.69
C GLY A 49 19.84 8.49 -12.91
N LEU A 50 19.33 9.56 -13.51
CA LEU A 50 18.43 10.51 -12.82
C LEU A 50 17.11 9.88 -12.37
N CYS A 51 16.55 8.97 -13.16
CA CYS A 51 15.31 8.25 -12.83
C CYS A 51 15.43 7.39 -11.56
N VAL A 52 16.61 6.83 -11.32
CA VAL A 52 16.94 6.06 -10.11
C VAL A 52 17.08 6.99 -8.92
N ARG A 53 17.87 8.07 -9.06
CA ARG A 53 18.13 9.02 -7.97
C ARG A 53 16.90 9.79 -7.50
N VAL A 54 15.93 10.03 -8.39
CA VAL A 54 14.68 10.72 -8.04
C VAL A 54 13.63 9.78 -7.45
N CYS A 55 13.83 8.46 -7.51
CA CYS A 55 12.82 7.50 -7.07
C CYS A 55 12.67 7.53 -5.53
N PRO A 56 11.50 7.91 -4.99
CA PRO A 56 11.31 7.99 -3.54
C PRO A 56 11.32 6.60 -2.87
N LEU A 57 11.03 5.53 -3.62
CA LEU A 57 11.03 4.16 -3.12
C LEU A 57 12.42 3.52 -3.07
N ARG A 58 13.43 4.17 -3.66
CA ARG A 58 14.84 3.75 -3.55
C ARG A 58 15.58 4.47 -2.42
N ILE A 59 14.89 5.35 -1.68
CA ILE A 59 15.42 5.93 -0.45
C ILE A 59 15.14 4.92 0.65
N ASP A 60 16.20 4.32 1.20
CA ASP A 60 16.14 3.44 2.37
C ASP A 60 15.77 4.25 3.62
N GLY A 61 14.50 4.68 3.69
CA GLY A 61 13.93 5.45 4.77
C GLY A 61 12.94 4.61 5.55
N ASN A 62 13.43 3.78 6.46
CA ASN A 62 12.62 2.98 7.38
C ASN A 62 11.96 3.85 8.48
N ARG A 63 11.27 4.93 8.11
CA ARG A 63 10.53 5.79 9.04
C ARG A 63 9.06 5.40 9.05
N LYS A 64 8.78 4.12 9.31
CA LYS A 64 7.41 3.61 9.37
C LYS A 64 6.61 4.45 10.36
N ARG A 65 5.56 5.13 9.87
CA ARG A 65 4.56 5.91 10.65
C ARG A 65 5.00 7.27 11.19
N ALA A 66 6.20 7.78 10.86
CA ALA A 66 6.59 9.14 11.23
C ALA A 66 5.65 10.21 10.62
N ILE A 67 5.13 9.94 9.43
CA ILE A 67 4.18 10.81 8.70
C ILE A 67 2.71 10.57 9.06
N SER A 68 2.36 9.52 9.81
CA SER A 68 0.97 9.22 10.15
C SER A 68 0.33 10.37 10.93
N ARG A 69 -0.99 10.57 10.83
CA ARG A 69 -1.68 11.65 11.60
C ARG A 69 -1.66 11.34 13.10
N PRO A 70 -1.62 12.34 14.00
CA PRO A 70 -1.74 12.15 15.45
C PRO A 70 -2.93 11.26 15.83
N SER A 71 -4.09 11.47 15.18
CA SER A 71 -5.30 10.69 15.40
C SER A 71 -5.16 9.19 15.12
N CYS A 72 -4.16 8.75 14.34
CA CYS A 72 -3.91 7.33 14.08
C CYS A 72 -3.36 6.57 15.29
N ALA A 73 -2.79 7.26 16.28
CA ALA A 73 -2.33 6.67 17.54
C ALA A 73 -3.43 6.58 18.60
N GLU A 74 -4.57 7.22 18.37
CA GLU A 74 -5.71 7.26 19.31
C GLU A 74 -7.01 6.79 18.63
N CYS A 75 -6.89 6.16 17.46
CA CYS A 75 -8.04 5.78 16.65
C CYS A 75 -8.88 4.73 17.37
N ARG A 76 -10.13 5.07 17.70
CA ARG A 76 -11.08 4.15 18.35
C ARG A 76 -11.69 3.11 17.40
N PHE A 77 -11.34 3.16 16.13
CA PHE A 77 -11.82 2.25 15.09
C PHE A 77 -10.69 1.32 14.65
N THR A 78 -9.95 0.75 15.58
CA THR A 78 -8.88 -0.22 15.29
C THR A 78 -9.18 -1.55 15.96
N ASP A 79 -10.44 -1.96 15.89
CA ASP A 79 -10.98 -3.22 16.39
C ASP A 79 -11.94 -3.81 15.33
N THR A 80 -12.62 -4.90 15.67
CA THR A 80 -13.65 -5.53 14.81
C THR A 80 -15.05 -4.92 15.01
N SER A 81 -15.22 -3.98 15.94
CA SER A 81 -16.49 -3.28 16.19
C SER A 81 -16.65 -2.10 15.24
N ARG A 82 -17.53 -2.24 14.24
CA ARG A 82 -17.67 -1.27 13.14
C ARG A 82 -19.10 -0.81 12.98
N ALA A 83 -19.27 0.49 12.75
CA ALA A 83 -20.57 1.11 12.55
C ALA A 83 -21.16 0.85 11.14
N SER A 84 -20.35 0.36 10.20
CA SER A 84 -20.78 0.04 8.85
C SER A 84 -21.54 -1.29 8.80
N ASP A 85 -22.39 -1.51 7.80
CA ASP A 85 -23.06 -2.80 7.60
C ASP A 85 -22.05 -3.92 7.27
N MET A 86 -21.00 -3.59 6.53
CA MET A 86 -19.86 -4.45 6.22
C MET A 86 -18.54 -3.66 6.27
N THR A 87 -17.44 -4.36 6.49
CA THR A 87 -16.07 -3.85 6.41
C THR A 87 -15.31 -4.66 5.38
N ILE A 88 -14.60 -3.99 4.46
CA ILE A 88 -13.78 -4.64 3.45
C ILE A 88 -12.34 -4.18 3.64
N ALA A 89 -11.38 -5.10 3.58
CA ALA A 89 -9.96 -4.83 3.71
C ALA A 89 -9.13 -5.82 2.89
N ASP A 90 -7.84 -5.56 2.71
CA ASP A 90 -6.89 -6.55 2.19
C ASP A 90 -6.67 -7.63 3.24
N CYS A 91 -6.70 -8.91 2.87
CA CYS A 91 -6.46 -10.04 3.77
C CYS A 91 -4.95 -10.34 3.89
N PHE A 92 -4.23 -9.55 4.70
CA PHE A 92 -2.82 -9.79 4.97
C PHE A 92 -2.62 -11.12 5.70
N GLY A 93 -1.64 -11.92 5.26
CA GLY A 93 -1.26 -13.18 5.89
C GLY A 93 -2.09 -14.40 5.46
N ILE A 94 -2.97 -14.24 4.47
CA ILE A 94 -3.77 -15.35 3.92
C ILE A 94 -2.89 -16.50 3.42
N GLU A 95 -1.71 -16.20 2.88
CA GLU A 95 -0.73 -17.18 2.40
C GLU A 95 -0.20 -18.11 3.51
N LYS A 96 -0.35 -17.71 4.78
CA LYS A 96 0.04 -18.52 5.94
C LYS A 96 -1.13 -19.31 6.52
N GLN A 97 -2.33 -18.74 6.48
CA GLN A 97 -3.52 -19.25 7.19
C GLN A 97 -4.41 -20.12 6.32
N ALA A 98 -4.51 -19.77 5.03
CA ALA A 98 -5.29 -20.47 4.03
C ALA A 98 -4.58 -20.36 2.65
N PRO A 99 -3.45 -21.06 2.45
CA PRO A 99 -2.68 -20.98 1.21
C PRO A 99 -3.49 -21.31 -0.04
N GLU A 100 -4.54 -22.13 0.10
CA GLU A 100 -5.48 -22.49 -0.95
C GLU A 100 -6.31 -21.31 -1.48
N LEU A 101 -6.44 -20.24 -0.69
CA LEU A 101 -7.16 -19.03 -1.07
C LEU A 101 -6.23 -17.94 -1.63
N TYR A 102 -4.91 -18.13 -1.59
CA TYR A 102 -3.96 -17.13 -2.05
C TYR A 102 -4.13 -16.83 -3.55
N ASP A 103 -4.29 -15.55 -3.87
CA ASP A 103 -4.24 -15.01 -5.24
C ASP A 103 -3.20 -13.90 -5.27
N SER A 104 -2.33 -13.90 -6.29
CA SER A 104 -1.30 -12.87 -6.47
C SER A 104 -1.86 -11.46 -6.67
N ARG A 105 -3.14 -11.34 -7.06
CA ARG A 105 -3.88 -10.07 -7.18
C ARG A 105 -4.48 -9.61 -5.85
N GLY A 106 -4.38 -10.43 -4.81
CA GLY A 106 -4.89 -10.15 -3.48
C GLY A 106 -6.21 -10.86 -3.17
N VAL A 107 -6.44 -11.07 -1.88
CA VAL A 107 -7.68 -11.61 -1.32
C VAL A 107 -8.27 -10.55 -0.41
N SER A 108 -9.56 -10.26 -0.53
CA SER A 108 -10.24 -9.32 0.36
C SER A 108 -10.77 -10.02 1.61
N LEU A 109 -10.58 -9.41 2.76
CA LEU A 109 -11.30 -9.68 3.98
C LEU A 109 -12.64 -8.95 3.96
N VAL A 110 -13.73 -9.66 4.24
CA VAL A 110 -15.05 -9.08 4.48
C VAL A 110 -15.52 -9.41 5.89
N ILE A 111 -15.85 -8.39 6.69
CA ILE A 111 -16.48 -8.54 8.01
C ILE A 111 -17.90 -8.03 7.89
N VAL A 112 -18.88 -8.86 8.26
CA VAL A 112 -20.29 -8.50 8.28
C VAL A 112 -20.66 -8.06 9.70
N ASN A 113 -21.15 -6.82 9.86
CA ASN A 113 -21.44 -6.27 11.19
C ASN A 113 -22.94 -6.22 11.50
N THR A 114 -23.79 -6.26 10.47
CA THR A 114 -25.26 -6.14 10.62
C THR A 114 -26.01 -7.15 9.76
N PRO A 115 -27.30 -7.45 10.07
CA PRO A 115 -28.16 -8.27 9.21
C PRO A 115 -28.32 -7.70 7.79
N LYS A 116 -28.28 -6.37 7.66
CA LYS A 116 -28.32 -5.69 6.36
C LYS A 116 -27.06 -5.98 5.55
N GLY A 117 -25.89 -5.97 6.19
CA GLY A 117 -24.63 -6.38 5.57
C GLY A 117 -24.66 -7.84 5.12
N ALA A 118 -25.23 -8.73 5.94
CA ALA A 118 -25.38 -10.14 5.58
C ALA A 118 -26.23 -10.32 4.33
N ALA A 119 -27.39 -9.65 4.25
CA ALA A 119 -28.26 -9.68 3.08
C ALA A 119 -27.58 -9.11 1.82
N MET A 120 -26.75 -8.06 1.97
CA MET A 120 -25.98 -7.52 0.86
C MET A 120 -24.92 -8.51 0.35
N LEU A 121 -24.18 -9.16 1.26
CA LEU A 121 -23.17 -10.15 0.89
C LEU A 121 -23.81 -11.37 0.22
N GLU A 122 -24.93 -11.86 0.74
CA GLU A 122 -25.68 -12.96 0.16
C GLU A 122 -26.12 -12.65 -1.27
N ALA A 123 -26.63 -11.44 -1.52
CA ALA A 123 -27.10 -11.01 -2.83
C ALA A 123 -26.02 -11.03 -3.92
N ILE A 124 -24.75 -10.80 -3.55
CA ILE A 124 -23.60 -10.79 -4.48
C ILE A 124 -22.75 -12.06 -4.42
N SER A 125 -23.03 -12.97 -3.47
CA SER A 125 -22.20 -14.14 -3.17
C SER A 125 -21.95 -15.06 -4.37
N LYS A 126 -22.90 -15.14 -5.31
CA LYS A 126 -22.83 -15.99 -6.50
C LYS A 126 -21.75 -15.55 -7.49
N ASP A 127 -21.36 -14.28 -7.46
CA ASP A 127 -20.35 -13.70 -8.33
C ASP A 127 -18.97 -13.66 -7.65
N MET A 128 -18.82 -14.33 -6.50
CA MET A 128 -17.64 -14.28 -5.65
C MET A 128 -17.15 -15.68 -5.26
N ASN A 129 -15.83 -15.82 -5.09
CA ASN A 129 -15.24 -16.96 -4.39
C ASN A 129 -15.09 -16.60 -2.92
N ILE A 130 -15.97 -17.12 -2.06
CA ILE A 130 -16.04 -16.77 -0.63
C ILE A 130 -15.71 -17.99 0.23
N SER A 131 -14.88 -17.79 1.25
CA SER A 131 -14.64 -18.76 2.32
C SER A 131 -14.83 -18.07 3.66
N GLU A 132 -15.72 -18.62 4.51
CA GLU A 132 -15.85 -18.19 5.89
C GLU A 132 -14.66 -18.68 6.71
N ARG A 133 -14.13 -17.82 7.60
CA ARG A 133 -12.94 -18.11 8.41
C ARG A 133 -13.12 -17.65 9.87
N PRO A 134 -12.45 -18.29 10.84
CA PRO A 134 -12.44 -17.82 12.22
C PRO A 134 -11.84 -16.42 12.37
N GLU A 135 -12.45 -15.59 13.22
CA GLU A 135 -11.97 -14.21 13.50
C GLU A 135 -10.51 -14.17 14.00
N ALA A 136 -10.10 -15.17 14.78
CA ALA A 136 -8.75 -15.25 15.35
C ALA A 136 -7.66 -15.41 14.28
N GLU A 137 -7.94 -16.11 13.18
CA GLU A 137 -6.99 -16.25 12.07
C GLU A 137 -6.80 -14.88 11.40
N ILE A 138 -7.91 -14.25 11.05
CA ILE A 138 -7.91 -12.97 10.34
C ILE A 138 -7.24 -11.87 11.17
N THR A 139 -7.59 -11.74 12.45
CA THR A 139 -7.09 -10.63 13.30
C THR A 139 -5.60 -10.72 13.61
N ALA A 140 -4.98 -11.92 13.51
CA ALA A 140 -3.58 -12.13 13.84
C ALA A 140 -2.60 -11.31 12.99
N GLU A 141 -2.93 -11.10 11.71
CA GLU A 141 -2.07 -10.38 10.76
C GLU A 141 -2.61 -8.98 10.44
N GLN A 142 -3.79 -8.64 10.98
CA GLN A 142 -4.50 -7.39 10.71
C GLN A 142 -4.25 -6.35 11.80
N GLN A 143 -3.08 -5.74 11.76
CA GLN A 143 -2.64 -4.73 12.74
C GLN A 143 -3.60 -3.55 12.91
N ARG A 144 -4.44 -3.25 11.91
CA ARG A 144 -5.42 -2.15 11.95
C ARG A 144 -6.77 -2.55 12.54
N LEU A 145 -6.95 -3.83 12.86
CA LEU A 145 -8.10 -4.38 13.57
C LEU A 145 -7.75 -4.81 15.00
N SER A 146 -6.52 -4.56 15.47
CA SER A 146 -6.09 -4.95 16.83
C SER A 146 -5.86 -3.76 17.76
N ALA A 147 -5.12 -2.74 17.32
CA ALA A 147 -4.81 -1.57 18.15
C ALA A 147 -4.40 -0.34 17.32
N PRO A 148 -4.46 0.87 17.92
CA PRO A 148 -3.87 2.06 17.33
C PRO A 148 -2.38 1.89 17.06
N GLY A 149 -1.88 2.64 16.08
CA GLY A 149 -0.47 2.56 15.72
C GLY A 149 0.41 3.43 16.62
N ASN A 150 1.55 2.89 17.07
CA ASN A 150 2.56 3.69 17.75
C ASN A 150 3.35 4.56 16.76
N PHE A 151 3.77 5.74 17.23
CA PHE A 151 4.71 6.58 16.52
C PHE A 151 6.15 6.13 16.79
N PRO A 152 7.05 6.28 15.80
CA PRO A 152 8.45 6.05 16.03
C PRO A 152 9.04 7.14 16.95
N PRO A 153 10.06 6.83 17.76
CA PRO A 153 10.67 7.80 18.69
C PRO A 153 11.24 9.02 17.96
N GLU A 154 11.76 8.84 16.74
CA GLU A 154 12.29 9.91 15.89
C GLU A 154 11.22 10.80 15.23
N ARG A 155 9.92 10.59 15.50
CA ARG A 155 8.84 11.38 14.89
C ARG A 155 9.02 12.88 15.13
N ALA A 156 9.39 13.30 16.34
CA ALA A 156 9.55 14.72 16.65
C ALA A 156 10.65 15.35 15.78
N ALA A 157 11.82 14.71 15.72
CA ALA A 157 12.94 15.12 14.89
C ALA A 157 12.57 15.14 13.40
N PHE A 158 11.85 14.11 12.91
CA PHE A 158 11.34 14.06 11.54
C PHE A 158 10.53 15.31 11.17
N TRP A 159 9.54 15.68 12.01
CA TRP A 159 8.67 16.82 11.72
C TRP A 159 9.39 18.16 11.88
N GLU A 160 10.38 18.27 12.77
CA GLU A 160 11.23 19.45 12.88
C GLU A 160 12.06 19.66 11.60
N THR A 161 12.80 18.63 11.17
CA THR A 161 13.59 18.67 9.93
C THR A 161 12.69 18.93 8.72
N LEU A 162 11.52 18.29 8.64
CA LEU A 162 10.58 18.50 7.55
C LEU A 162 10.14 19.96 7.42
N ARG A 163 9.85 20.62 8.55
CA ARG A 163 9.43 22.04 8.56
C ARG A 163 10.57 22.99 8.23
N ARG A 164 11.80 22.66 8.62
CA ARG A 164 12.98 23.54 8.45
C ARG A 164 13.64 23.38 7.08
N GLU A 165 13.80 22.14 6.61
CA GLU A 165 14.69 21.76 5.51
C GLU A 165 13.96 21.01 4.39
N GLY A 166 12.69 20.64 4.61
CA GLY A 166 11.85 19.94 3.64
C GLY A 166 12.01 18.42 3.66
N LEU A 167 11.19 17.73 2.85
CA LEU A 167 11.02 16.27 2.91
C LEU A 167 12.31 15.51 2.60
N LYS A 168 13.14 16.02 1.70
CA LYS A 168 14.40 15.35 1.32
C LYS A 168 15.39 15.26 2.48
N ALA A 169 15.43 16.26 3.35
CA ALA A 169 16.28 16.24 4.54
C ALA A 169 15.65 15.41 5.68
N ALA A 170 14.32 15.30 5.69
CA ALA A 170 13.58 14.59 6.71
C ALA A 170 13.46 13.08 6.47
N LEU A 171 13.63 12.58 5.24
CA LEU A 171 13.66 11.15 4.91
C LEU A 171 15.03 10.54 5.23
#